data_AF-A0A969S507-F1
#
_entry.id   AF-A0A969S507-F1
#
_cell.length_a   1.000
_cell.length_b   1.000
_cell.length_c   1.000
_cell.angle_alpha   90.00
_cell.angle_beta   90.00
_cell.angle_gamma   90.00
#
_symmetry.space_group_name_H-M   'P 1'
#
loop_
_entity.id
_entity.type
_entity.pdbx_description
1 polymer ?
#
loop_
_entity_poly.entity_id
_entity_poly.type
_entity_poly.pdbx_seq_one_letter_code
_entity_poly.pdbx_strand_id
1 'polypeptide(L)'
;MLKPGGLYLYCYDDLRCHGEAFPTACVELDQQWHSILEKYGFGVSGFGASHDDVVAALSEQGAEIETVVAGRWSNPRTVGQFLKLYEQKAYSLCWKVPDDIYPQAIQDLKEWCQATYQSEDHILLSESQFEITVIRSWK
;
A
#
# COMPACT_ATOMS: atom_id res chain seq x y z
N MET A 1 -18.51 16.07 14.92
CA MET A 1 -19.18 15.41 16.06
C MET A 1 -20.33 14.58 15.51
N LEU A 2 -20.35 13.27 15.75
CA LEU A 2 -21.45 12.39 15.36
C LEU A 2 -22.67 12.63 16.26
N LYS A 3 -23.87 12.44 15.72
CA LYS A 3 -25.11 12.45 16.52
C LYS A 3 -25.14 11.22 17.44
N PRO A 4 -25.89 11.25 18.56
CA PRO A 4 -26.14 10.05 19.35
C PRO A 4 -26.65 8.89 18.47
N GLY A 5 -26.02 7.72 18.59
CA GLY A 5 -26.29 6.56 17.74
C GLY A 5 -25.69 6.61 16.32
N GLY A 6 -24.90 7.64 16.00
CA GLY A 6 -24.18 7.74 14.74
C GLY A 6 -23.07 6.70 14.61
N LEU A 7 -22.80 6.28 13.38
CA LEU A 7 -21.74 5.34 13.03
C LEU A 7 -20.59 6.08 12.37
N TYR A 8 -19.37 5.69 12.71
CA TYR A 8 -18.19 6.03 11.91
C TYR A 8 -17.80 4.80 11.10
N LEU A 9 -17.67 4.98 9.78
CA LEU A 9 -17.16 3.96 8.89
C LEU A 9 -15.73 4.34 8.53
N TYR A 10 -14.79 3.54 9.02
CA TYR A 10 -13.40 3.59 8.61
C TYR A 10 -13.20 2.50 7.56
N CYS A 11 -12.95 2.91 6.32
CA CYS A 11 -12.73 1.99 5.21
C CYS A 11 -11.28 2.10 4.76
N TYR A 12 -10.65 0.95 4.53
CA TYR A 12 -9.32 0.92 3.96
C TYR A 12 -9.17 -0.27 3.01
N ASP A 13 -8.37 -0.07 1.97
CA ASP A 13 -7.95 -1.15 1.10
C ASP A 13 -6.67 -1.75 1.67
N ASP A 14 -6.68 -3.06 1.90
CA ASP A 14 -5.48 -3.81 2.22
C ASP A 14 -5.00 -4.52 0.95
N LEU A 15 -3.86 -4.05 0.45
CA LEU A 15 -3.06 -4.81 -0.49
C LEU A 15 -2.43 -5.95 0.30
N ARG A 16 -3.15 -7.07 0.46
CA ARG A 16 -2.54 -8.27 1.05
C ARG A 16 -1.45 -8.80 0.13
N CYS A 17 -0.27 -8.37 0.53
CA CYS A 17 1.02 -8.89 0.18
C CYS A 17 1.43 -10.06 1.11
N HIS A 18 0.69 -10.23 2.22
CA HIS A 18 0.97 -11.22 3.26
C HIS A 18 -0.08 -12.34 3.26
N GLY A 19 0.36 -13.51 2.78
CA GLY A 19 -0.35 -14.78 2.85
C GLY A 19 0.48 -15.85 2.13
N GLU A 20 0.64 -17.02 2.75
CA GLU A 20 1.50 -18.13 2.26
C GLU A 20 1.08 -18.67 0.87
N ALA A 21 -0.05 -18.24 0.31
CA ALA A 21 -0.60 -18.73 -0.95
C ALA A 21 -0.12 -17.99 -2.20
N PHE A 22 0.45 -16.77 -2.08
CA PHE A 22 0.92 -16.01 -3.24
C PHE A 22 2.15 -15.15 -2.86
N PRO A 23 3.37 -15.51 -3.31
CA PRO A 23 4.47 -14.55 -3.35
C PRO A 23 4.04 -13.45 -4.34
N THR A 24 3.53 -12.36 -3.80
CA THR A 24 2.97 -11.29 -4.62
C THR A 24 4.13 -10.45 -5.10
N ALA A 25 4.32 -10.37 -6.41
CA ALA A 25 5.38 -9.56 -7.01
C ALA A 25 5.31 -8.08 -6.57
N CYS A 26 4.17 -7.63 -6.02
CA CYS A 26 4.03 -6.36 -5.33
C CYS A 26 4.91 -6.21 -4.08
N VAL A 27 5.12 -7.26 -3.27
CA VAL A 27 6.06 -7.25 -2.13
C VAL A 27 7.47 -7.06 -2.63
N GLU A 28 7.87 -7.86 -3.61
CA GLU A 28 9.23 -7.83 -4.16
C GLU A 28 9.54 -6.46 -4.74
N LEU A 29 8.59 -5.88 -5.47
CA LEU A 29 8.70 -4.54 -6.03
C LEU A 29 8.76 -3.46 -4.95
N ASP A 30 7.93 -3.54 -3.92
CA ASP A 30 7.94 -2.56 -2.82
C ASP A 30 9.27 -2.64 -2.04
N GLN A 31 9.72 -3.84 -1.69
CA GLN A 31 11.02 -4.07 -1.03
C GLN A 31 12.17 -3.58 -1.89
N GLN A 32 12.12 -3.84 -3.20
CA GLN A 32 13.15 -3.38 -4.11
C GLN A 32 13.14 -1.86 -4.24
N TRP A 33 11.98 -1.23 -4.29
CA TRP A 33 11.87 0.22 -4.31
C TRP A 33 12.50 0.86 -3.08
N HIS A 34 12.21 0.34 -1.89
CA HIS A 34 12.87 0.76 -0.66
C HIS A 34 14.39 0.56 -0.73
N SER A 35 14.84 -0.61 -1.19
CA SER A 35 16.27 -0.94 -1.35
C SER A 35 16.98 0.00 -2.33
N ILE A 36 16.30 0.48 -3.37
CA ILE A 36 16.83 1.47 -4.31
C ILE A 36 16.99 2.81 -3.59
N LEU A 37 15.95 3.29 -2.91
CA LEU A 37 15.98 4.58 -2.23
C LEU A 37 17.00 4.63 -1.08
N GLU A 38 17.23 3.52 -0.39
CA GLU A 38 18.29 3.41 0.62
C GLU A 38 19.69 3.67 0.04
N LYS A 39 19.96 3.29 -1.22
CA LYS A 39 21.23 3.61 -1.90
C LYS A 39 21.45 5.11 -2.07
N TYR A 40 20.36 5.88 -2.13
CA TYR A 40 20.38 7.34 -2.19
C TYR A 40 20.36 7.98 -0.79
N GLY A 41 20.46 7.18 0.28
CA GLY A 41 20.37 7.66 1.66
C GLY A 41 18.97 8.08 2.07
N PHE A 42 17.93 7.63 1.34
CA PHE A 42 16.55 8.02 1.59
C PHE A 42 15.74 6.84 2.13
N GLY A 43 15.50 6.85 3.44
CA GLY A 43 14.55 5.92 4.07
C GLY A 43 13.12 6.43 3.92
N VAL A 44 12.24 5.66 3.30
CA VAL A 44 10.81 6.00 3.21
C VAL A 44 10.09 5.47 4.44
N SER A 45 9.54 6.38 5.25
CA SER A 45 8.48 6.03 6.19
C SER A 45 7.12 6.23 5.50
N GLY A 46 6.17 5.33 5.73
CA GLY A 46 4.79 5.45 5.25
C GLY A 46 4.11 6.78 5.58
N PHE A 47 2.94 7.01 4.97
CA PHE A 47 2.08 8.14 5.29
C PHE A 47 1.01 7.72 6.29
N GLY A 48 0.85 8.51 7.35
CA GLY A 48 -0.22 8.36 8.33
C GLY A 48 0.04 7.27 9.37
N ALA A 49 -1.00 7.00 10.17
CA ALA A 49 -1.05 5.91 11.13
C ALA A 49 -1.38 4.61 10.40
N SER A 50 -0.88 3.46 10.89
CA SER A 50 -1.31 2.16 10.38
C SER A 50 -2.78 1.89 10.73
N HIS A 51 -3.41 0.92 10.05
CA HIS A 51 -4.76 0.49 10.43
C HIS A 51 -4.81 0.06 11.91
N ASP A 52 -3.81 -0.70 12.35
CA ASP A 52 -3.70 -1.19 13.72
C ASP A 52 -3.57 -0.02 14.72
N ASP A 53 -2.80 1.02 14.39
CA ASP A 53 -2.70 2.23 15.23
C ASP A 53 -4.05 2.94 15.35
N VAL A 54 -4.80 3.04 14.25
CA VAL A 54 -6.14 3.66 14.24
C VAL A 54 -7.11 2.85 15.09
N VAL A 55 -7.14 1.52 14.92
CA VAL A 55 -8.02 0.63 15.70
C VAL A 55 -7.65 0.68 17.18
N ALA A 56 -6.36 0.62 17.52
CA ALA A 56 -5.88 0.71 18.90
C ALA A 56 -6.31 2.03 19.55
N ALA A 57 -6.07 3.17 18.89
CA ALA A 57 -6.45 4.48 19.40
C ALA A 57 -7.97 4.63 19.62
N LEU A 58 -8.79 3.98 18.78
CA LEU A 58 -10.25 3.98 18.93
C LEU A 58 -10.70 3.06 20.07
N SER A 59 -10.07 1.89 20.22
CA SER A 59 -10.34 0.97 21.34
C SER A 59 -9.98 1.60 22.69
N GLU A 60 -8.88 2.34 22.78
CA GLU A 60 -8.49 3.09 23.98
C GLU A 60 -9.52 4.14 24.41
N GLN A 61 -10.29 4.66 23.46
CA GLN A 61 -11.40 5.60 23.70
C GLN A 61 -12.72 4.90 24.06
N GLY A 62 -12.72 3.58 24.24
CA GLY A 62 -13.90 2.79 24.59
C GLY A 62 -14.86 2.54 23.43
N ALA A 63 -14.40 2.72 22.18
CA ALA A 63 -15.22 2.46 21.02
C ALA A 63 -15.46 0.95 20.84
N GLU A 64 -16.68 0.59 20.44
CA GLU A 64 -17.00 -0.76 19.97
C GLU A 64 -16.65 -0.84 18.47
N ILE A 65 -15.79 -1.78 18.12
CA ILE A 65 -15.21 -1.90 16.78
C ILE A 65 -15.56 -3.26 16.19
N GLU A 66 -16.11 -3.26 14.98
CA GLU A 66 -16.38 -4.45 14.19
C GLU A 66 -15.76 -4.25 12.79
N THR A 67 -14.83 -5.12 12.40
CA THR A 67 -14.23 -5.10 11.06
C THR A 67 -14.78 -6.26 10.23
N VAL A 68 -15.25 -5.95 9.03
CA VAL A 68 -15.73 -6.94 8.06
C VAL A 68 -14.99 -6.80 6.74
N VAL A 69 -14.60 -7.93 6.15
CA VAL A 69 -14.11 -7.97 4.77
C VAL A 69 -15.32 -7.87 3.85
N ALA A 70 -15.49 -6.72 3.22
CA ALA A 70 -16.61 -6.43 2.33
C ALA A 70 -16.39 -6.94 0.90
N GLY A 71 -15.14 -7.21 0.51
CA GLY A 71 -14.82 -7.80 -0.79
C GLY A 71 -13.38 -8.26 -0.89
N ARG A 72 -13.13 -9.22 -1.79
CA ARG A 72 -11.80 -9.68 -2.19
C ARG A 72 -11.75 -9.83 -3.71
N TRP A 73 -10.64 -9.44 -4.32
CA TRP A 73 -10.45 -9.58 -5.76
C TRP A 73 -8.97 -9.69 -6.12
N SER A 74 -8.69 -10.32 -7.27
CA SER A 74 -7.35 -10.35 -7.85
C SER A 74 -7.12 -9.12 -8.72
N ASN A 75 -5.88 -8.61 -8.69
CA ASN A 75 -5.45 -7.43 -9.44
C ASN A 75 -4.29 -7.81 -10.37
N PRO A 76 -4.57 -8.41 -11.54
CA PRO A 76 -3.53 -8.63 -12.52
C PRO A 76 -3.06 -7.28 -13.06
N ARG A 77 -1.76 -7.04 -13.00
CA ARG A 77 -1.13 -5.83 -13.55
C ARG A 77 0.16 -6.19 -14.26
N THR A 78 0.47 -5.55 -15.38
CA THR A 78 1.78 -5.77 -16.02
C THR A 78 2.89 -4.97 -15.33
N VAL A 79 4.14 -5.41 -15.48
CA VAL A 79 5.33 -4.64 -15.02
C VAL A 79 5.32 -3.22 -15.57
N GLY A 80 5.00 -3.02 -16.86
CA GLY A 80 4.91 -1.69 -17.47
C GLY A 80 3.82 -0.81 -16.85
N GLN A 81 2.64 -1.38 -16.55
CA GLN A 81 1.59 -0.67 -15.84
C GLN A 81 2.00 -0.27 -14.42
N PHE A 82 2.77 -1.12 -13.74
CA PHE A 82 3.30 -0.82 -12.41
C PHE A 82 4.34 0.31 -12.47
N LEU A 83 5.33 0.21 -13.36
CA LEU A 83 6.36 1.24 -13.55
C LEU A 83 5.74 2.60 -13.84
N LYS A 84 4.70 2.65 -14.69
CA LYS A 84 3.98 3.87 -15.01
C LYS A 84 3.35 4.55 -13.77
N LEU A 85 2.84 3.78 -12.81
CA LEU A 85 2.29 4.34 -11.57
C LEU A 85 3.37 4.96 -10.69
N TYR A 86 4.55 4.36 -10.66
CA TYR A 86 5.71 4.93 -9.99
C TYR A 86 6.18 6.19 -10.71
N GLU A 87 6.39 6.15 -12.03
CA GLU A 87 6.75 7.35 -12.82
C GLU A 87 5.81 8.54 -12.59
N GLN A 88 4.50 8.26 -12.46
CA GLN A 88 3.47 9.28 -12.23
C GLN A 88 3.33 9.72 -10.76
N LYS A 89 4.16 9.18 -9.86
CA LYS A 89 4.07 9.38 -8.40
C LYS A 89 2.65 9.10 -7.86
N ALA A 90 1.98 8.07 -8.40
CA ALA A 90 0.60 7.75 -8.02
C ALA A 90 0.47 7.22 -6.58
N TYR A 91 1.54 6.61 -6.06
CA TYR A 91 1.61 6.16 -4.67
C TYR A 91 2.09 7.28 -3.76
N SER A 92 1.42 7.45 -2.61
CA SER A 92 1.77 8.48 -1.63
C SER A 92 3.24 8.38 -1.19
N LEU A 93 3.77 7.17 -1.01
CA LEU A 93 5.18 6.91 -0.67
C LEU A 93 6.18 7.61 -1.61
N CYS A 94 5.81 7.85 -2.87
CA CYS A 94 6.66 8.53 -3.85
C CYS A 94 6.76 10.05 -3.62
N TRP A 95 5.85 10.64 -2.86
CA TRP A 95 5.76 12.10 -2.70
C TRP A 95 6.86 12.68 -1.81
N LYS A 96 7.43 11.89 -0.90
CA LYS A 96 8.53 12.35 -0.05
C LYS A 96 9.89 12.27 -0.73
N VAL A 97 10.00 11.50 -1.82
CA VAL A 97 11.27 11.29 -2.50
C VAL A 97 11.63 12.57 -3.26
N PRO A 98 12.79 13.17 -2.96
CA PRO A 98 13.26 14.39 -3.62
C PRO A 98 13.32 14.29 -5.15
N ASP A 99 13.03 15.39 -5.85
CA ASP A 99 12.97 15.42 -7.32
C ASP A 99 14.34 15.27 -7.99
N ASP A 100 15.44 15.49 -7.27
CA ASP A 100 16.81 15.22 -7.73
C ASP A 100 17.17 13.73 -7.64
N ILE A 101 16.53 12.98 -6.73
CA ILE A 101 16.71 11.52 -6.56
C ILE A 101 15.76 10.73 -7.46
N TYR A 102 14.51 11.20 -7.58
CA TYR A 102 13.41 10.42 -8.17
C TYR A 102 13.68 9.90 -9.59
N PRO A 103 14.18 10.72 -10.54
CA PRO A 103 14.39 10.27 -11.91
C PRO A 103 15.38 9.11 -12.00
N GLN A 104 16.45 9.18 -11.21
CA GLN A 104 17.46 8.12 -11.18
C GLN A 104 16.95 6.87 -10.47
N ALA A 105 16.26 7.02 -9.33
CA ALA A 105 15.66 5.89 -8.63
C ALA A 105 14.63 5.14 -9.50
N ILE A 106 13.83 5.85 -10.31
CA ILE A 106 12.92 5.25 -11.28
C ILE A 106 13.68 4.50 -12.37
N GLN A 107 14.80 5.03 -12.85
CA GLN A 107 15.62 4.35 -13.84
C GLN A 107 16.20 3.05 -13.28
N ASP A 108 16.72 3.08 -12.05
CA ASP A 108 17.21 1.88 -11.36
C ASP A 108 16.11 0.82 -11.17
N LEU A 109 14.88 1.25 -10.89
CA LEU A 109 13.72 0.36 -10.76
C LEU A 109 13.37 -0.29 -12.10
N LYS A 110 13.41 0.47 -13.20
CA LYS A 110 13.19 -0.07 -14.56
C LYS A 110 14.25 -1.10 -14.93
N GLU A 111 15.51 -0.81 -14.68
CA GLU A 111 16.63 -1.71 -14.97
C GLU A 111 16.50 -3.02 -14.19
N TRP A 112 16.15 -2.92 -12.91
CA TRP A 112 15.87 -4.09 -12.09
C TRP A 112 14.67 -4.88 -12.63
N CYS A 113 13.55 -4.22 -12.94
CA CYS A 113 12.37 -4.88 -13.51
C CYS A 113 12.69 -5.61 -14.82
N GLN A 114 13.50 -4.99 -15.69
CA GLN A 114 13.94 -5.60 -16.93
C GLN A 114 14.83 -6.82 -16.68
N ALA A 115 15.74 -6.77 -15.71
CA ALA A 115 16.58 -7.90 -15.34
C ALA A 115 15.79 -9.05 -14.71
N THR A 116 14.78 -8.75 -13.89
CA THR A 116 14.00 -9.73 -13.13
C THR A 116 12.91 -10.38 -13.97
N TYR A 117 12.12 -9.57 -14.69
CA TYR A 117 10.91 -10.04 -15.38
C TYR A 117 11.07 -10.17 -16.90
N GLN A 118 12.15 -9.63 -17.46
CA GLN A 118 12.54 -9.71 -18.89
C GLN A 118 11.57 -9.03 -19.88
N SER A 119 10.35 -8.69 -19.45
CA SER A 119 9.31 -8.06 -20.25
C SER A 119 8.41 -7.16 -19.40
N GLU A 120 8.06 -5.99 -19.95
CA GLU A 120 7.04 -5.12 -19.36
C GLU A 120 5.63 -5.72 -19.39
N ASP A 121 5.39 -6.73 -20.23
CA ASP A 121 4.12 -7.46 -20.34
C ASP A 121 3.98 -8.57 -19.28
N HIS A 122 5.03 -8.82 -18.49
CA HIS A 122 4.97 -9.80 -17.41
C HIS A 122 3.85 -9.44 -16.42
N ILE A 123 2.95 -10.39 -16.16
CA ILE A 123 1.80 -10.17 -15.27
C ILE A 123 2.21 -10.41 -13.83
N LEU A 124 2.11 -9.36 -13.03
CA LEU A 124 2.19 -9.35 -11.59
C LEU A 124 0.79 -9.60 -11.04
N LEU A 125 0.62 -10.70 -10.30
CA LEU A 125 -0.63 -11.01 -9.64
C LEU A 125 -0.56 -10.57 -8.18
N SER A 126 -1.54 -9.79 -7.75
CA SER A 126 -1.80 -9.52 -6.34
C SER A 126 -3.26 -9.75 -6.00
N GLU A 127 -3.54 -9.94 -4.72
CA GLU A 127 -4.89 -9.90 -4.19
C GLU A 127 -5.09 -8.61 -3.40
N SER A 128 -6.33 -8.12 -3.41
CA SER A 128 -6.73 -7.01 -2.57
C SER A 128 -8.02 -7.35 -1.87
N GLN A 129 -8.21 -6.72 -0.72
CA GLN A 129 -9.46 -6.79 0.01
C GLN A 129 -9.87 -5.40 0.46
N PHE A 130 -11.19 -5.19 0.46
CA PHE A 130 -11.79 -4.00 1.00
C PHE A 130 -12.35 -4.33 2.38
N GLU A 131 -11.87 -3.64 3.40
CA GLU A 131 -12.35 -3.79 4.77
C GLU A 131 -13.16 -2.57 5.20
N ILE A 132 -14.28 -2.84 5.87
CA ILE A 132 -15.10 -1.82 6.51
C ILE A 132 -15.03 -2.07 8.01
N THR A 133 -14.46 -1.11 8.71
CA THR A 133 -14.45 -1.05 10.17
C THR A 133 -15.57 -0.13 10.63
N VAL A 134 -16.59 -0.72 11.25
CA VAL A 134 -17.73 -0.03 11.83
C VAL A 134 -17.39 0.30 13.29
N ILE A 135 -17.43 1.59 13.61
CA ILE A 135 -17.09 2.09 14.94
C ILE A 135 -18.35 2.70 15.57
N ARG A 136 -18.66 2.22 16.78
CA ARG A 136 -19.83 2.61 17.57
C ARG A 136 -19.37 3.11 18.94
N SER A 137 -20.28 3.83 19.62
CA SER A 137 -20.15 4.15 21.04
C SER A 137 -18.86 4.89 21.45
N TRP A 138 -18.31 5.72 20.57
CA TRP A 138 -17.25 6.70 20.88
C TRP A 138 -17.83 7.78 21.82
N LYS A 139 -17.16 8.08 22.95
CA LYS A 139 -17.47 9.24 23.81
C LYS A 139 -16.27 10.15 23.99
#